data_AF-I4D4I0-F1
#
_entry.id   AF-I4D4I0-F1
#
_cell.length_a   1.000
_cell.length_b   1.000
_cell.length_c   1.000
_cell.angle_alpha   90.00
_cell.angle_beta   90.00
_cell.angle_gamma   90.00
#
_symmetry.space_group_name_H-M   'P 1'
#
loop_
_entity.id
_entity.type
_entity.pdbx_description
1 polymer ?
#
loop_
_entity_poly.entity_id
_entity_poly.type
_entity_poly.pdbx_seq_one_letter_code
_entity_poly.pdbx_strand_id
1 'polypeptide(L)'
;MYKLNSIQREEIVDSFCKVVDTGNSELISEDLYNHLNLNCNFPSHFSLAGFRDSYSGEHFQEFVDSFNHHSPQSQWLDAPEISCEFRDLNQTLADYASSHI
;
A
#
# COMPACT_ATOMS: atom_id res chain seq x y z
N MET A 1 10.34 -13.15 -4.24
CA MET A 1 8.94 -12.78 -4.49
C MET A 1 8.04 -13.55 -3.55
N TYR A 2 7.29 -12.82 -2.72
CA TYR A 2 6.26 -13.37 -1.84
C TYR A 2 5.06 -13.76 -2.71
N LYS A 3 4.68 -15.04 -2.74
CA LYS A 3 3.55 -15.51 -3.57
C LYS A 3 2.25 -15.37 -2.79
N LEU A 4 1.30 -14.62 -3.35
CA LEU A 4 -0.04 -14.44 -2.77
C LEU A 4 -1.04 -15.38 -3.43
N ASN A 5 -1.82 -16.10 -2.63
CA ASN A 5 -3.02 -16.77 -3.12
C ASN A 5 -4.21 -15.78 -3.24
N SER A 6 -5.31 -16.20 -3.87
CA SER A 6 -6.46 -15.32 -4.10
C SER A 6 -7.07 -14.75 -2.81
N ILE A 7 -7.12 -15.54 -1.73
CA ILE A 7 -7.64 -15.10 -0.43
C ILE A 7 -6.75 -14.00 0.15
N GLN A 8 -5.43 -14.18 0.12
CA GLN A 8 -4.50 -13.17 0.61
C GLN A 8 -4.56 -11.87 -0.19
N ARG A 9 -4.83 -11.95 -1.51
CA ARG A 9 -5.03 -10.74 -2.33
C ARG A 9 -6.29 -9.98 -1.89
N GLU A 10 -7.38 -10.67 -1.62
CA GLU A 10 -8.61 -10.06 -1.10
C GLU A 10 -8.39 -9.45 0.29
N GLU A 11 -7.68 -10.15 1.18
CA GLU A 11 -7.34 -9.65 2.53
C GLU A 11 -6.46 -8.39 2.47
N ILE A 12 -5.53 -8.32 1.51
CA ILE A 12 -4.71 -7.12 1.27
C ILE A 12 -5.59 -5.95 0.86
N VAL A 13 -6.50 -6.16 -0.08
CA VAL A 13 -7.42 -5.10 -0.55
C VAL A 13 -8.33 -4.65 0.60
N ASP A 14 -8.98 -5.56 1.30
CA ASP A 14 -9.89 -5.23 2.42
C ASP A 14 -9.14 -4.48 3.53
N SER A 15 -7.94 -4.94 3.90
CA SER A 15 -7.10 -4.27 4.87
C SER A 15 -6.70 -2.86 4.40
N PHE A 16 -6.37 -2.69 3.12
CA PHE A 16 -6.01 -1.39 2.58
C PHE A 16 -7.19 -0.42 2.58
N CYS A 17 -8.35 -0.86 2.07
CA CYS A 17 -9.57 -0.06 2.06
C CYS A 17 -9.91 0.43 3.47
N LYS A 18 -9.87 -0.48 4.44
CA LYS A 18 -10.14 -0.15 5.84
C LYS A 18 -9.16 0.89 6.40
N VAL A 19 -7.87 0.79 6.07
CA VAL A 19 -6.85 1.76 6.50
C VAL A 19 -7.13 3.14 5.92
N VAL A 20 -7.41 3.22 4.61
CA VAL A 20 -7.73 4.47 3.91
C VAL A 20 -9.01 5.10 4.45
N ASP A 21 -10.10 4.33 4.57
CA ASP A 21 -11.40 4.83 5.01
C ASP A 21 -11.39 5.38 6.44
N THR A 22 -10.57 4.77 7.31
CA THR A 22 -10.49 5.15 8.72
C THR A 22 -9.38 6.15 9.01
N GLY A 23 -8.48 6.41 8.06
CA GLY A 23 -7.31 7.24 8.28
C GLY A 23 -6.34 6.68 9.32
N ASN A 24 -6.36 5.36 9.57
CA ASN A 24 -5.71 4.76 10.73
C ASN A 24 -4.64 3.74 10.31
N SER A 25 -3.38 4.15 10.41
CA SER A 25 -2.21 3.31 10.10
C SER A 25 -2.09 2.08 11.01
N GLU A 26 -2.65 2.09 12.23
CA GLU A 26 -2.63 0.91 13.12
C GLU A 26 -3.37 -0.31 12.55
N LEU A 27 -4.24 -0.09 11.57
CA LEU A 27 -4.99 -1.13 10.89
C LEU A 27 -4.24 -1.78 9.72
N ILE A 28 -3.01 -1.33 9.41
CA ILE A 28 -2.17 -1.95 8.39
C ILE A 28 -1.81 -3.36 8.85
N SER A 29 -2.36 -4.39 8.20
CA SER A 29 -2.08 -5.79 8.50
C SER A 29 -0.65 -6.18 8.13
N GLU A 30 -0.17 -7.30 8.66
CA GLU A 30 1.14 -7.84 8.31
C GLU A 30 1.21 -8.22 6.83
N ASP A 31 0.13 -8.78 6.26
CA ASP A 31 0.06 -9.13 4.84
C ASP A 31 0.08 -7.91 3.94
N LEU A 32 -0.67 -6.85 4.29
CA LEU A 32 -0.61 -5.57 3.57
C LEU A 32 0.80 -4.99 3.63
N TYR A 33 1.39 -4.91 4.82
CA TYR A 33 2.76 -4.42 4.98
C TYR A 33 3.77 -5.22 4.16
N ASN A 34 3.71 -6.55 4.21
CA ASN A 34 4.61 -7.42 3.45
C ASN A 34 4.44 -7.21 1.94
N HIS A 35 3.20 -7.05 1.46
CA HIS A 35 2.93 -6.74 0.06
C HIS A 35 3.52 -5.39 -0.35
N LEU A 36 3.31 -4.34 0.46
CA LEU A 36 3.84 -3.01 0.17
C LEU A 36 5.38 -3.02 0.16
N ASN A 37 5.98 -3.65 1.16
CA ASN A 37 7.43 -3.72 1.33
C ASN A 37 8.12 -4.56 0.24
N LEU A 38 7.54 -5.70 -0.12
CA LEU A 38 8.20 -6.68 -1.01
C LEU A 38 7.79 -6.56 -2.48
N ASN A 39 6.62 -5.96 -2.77
CA ASN A 39 6.03 -5.95 -4.10
C ASN A 39 5.62 -4.54 -4.58
N CYS A 40 5.67 -3.51 -3.74
CA CYS A 40 5.36 -2.11 -4.11
C CYS A 40 6.55 -1.16 -3.94
N ASN A 41 7.75 -1.67 -3.62
CA ASN A 41 8.97 -0.91 -3.40
C ASN A 41 8.82 0.25 -2.37
N PHE A 42 7.88 0.12 -1.43
CA PHE A 42 7.77 1.06 -0.31
C PHE A 42 9.04 0.98 0.56
N PRO A 43 9.49 2.10 1.15
CA PRO A 43 10.73 2.15 1.91
C PRO A 43 10.75 1.10 3.04
N SER A 44 11.61 0.09 2.85
CA SER A 44 11.71 -1.16 3.62
C SER A 44 12.45 -1.03 4.96
N HIS A 45 12.76 0.20 5.38
CA HIS A 45 13.65 0.45 6.51
C HIS A 45 12.97 0.29 7.89
N PHE A 46 11.66 0.07 7.91
CA PHE A 46 10.89 0.00 9.14
C PHE A 46 10.38 -1.42 9.40
N SER A 47 10.29 -1.82 10.67
CA SER A 47 9.43 -2.95 11.06
C SER A 47 7.96 -2.59 10.81
N LEU A 48 7.03 -3.55 10.86
CA LEU A 48 5.58 -3.24 10.78
C LEU A 48 5.20 -2.12 11.76
N ALA A 49 5.70 -2.17 13.00
CA ALA A 49 5.45 -1.13 13.99
C ALA A 49 6.01 0.24 13.56
N GLY A 50 7.24 0.27 13.03
CA GLY A 50 7.83 1.51 12.52
C GLY A 50 7.12 2.06 11.28
N PHE A 51 6.57 1.18 10.43
CA PHE A 51 5.81 1.57 9.25
C PHE A 51 4.50 2.24 9.66
N ARG A 52 3.78 1.67 10.64
CA ARG A 52 2.56 2.25 11.19
C ARG A 52 2.81 3.62 11.84
N ASP A 53 3.88 3.72 12.62
CA ASP A 53 4.30 4.96 13.28
C ASP A 53 4.65 6.05 12.26
N SER A 54 5.40 5.69 11.20
CA SER A 54 5.82 6.62 10.13
C SER A 54 4.65 7.27 9.39
N TYR A 55 3.53 6.56 9.26
CA TYR A 55 2.32 7.06 8.59
C TYR A 55 1.18 7.36 9.56
N SER A 56 1.49 7.59 10.83
CA SER A 56 0.49 7.95 11.84
C SER A 56 0.15 9.45 11.82
N GLY A 57 -1.08 9.78 12.22
CA GLY A 57 -1.50 11.17 12.41
C GLY A 57 -1.40 12.01 11.14
N GLU A 58 -0.68 13.12 11.21
CA GLU A 58 -0.55 14.10 10.12
C GLU A 58 0.21 13.53 8.90
N HIS A 59 1.01 12.48 9.09
CA HIS A 59 1.76 11.81 8.01
C HIS A 59 0.93 10.77 7.25
N PHE A 60 -0.31 10.48 7.69
CA PHE A 60 -1.16 9.53 6.99
C PHE A 60 -1.48 9.95 5.55
N GLN A 61 -1.56 11.27 5.30
CA GLN A 61 -1.81 11.76 3.94
C GLN A 61 -0.66 11.38 2.98
N GLU A 62 0.59 11.34 3.46
CA GLU A 62 1.74 10.93 2.64
C GLU A 62 1.64 9.46 2.22
N PHE A 63 1.06 8.61 3.08
CA PHE A 63 0.74 7.23 2.72
C PHE A 63 -0.28 7.20 1.58
N VAL A 64 -1.40 7.91 1.72
CA VAL A 64 -2.47 7.92 0.70
C VAL A 64 -1.98 8.52 -0.63
N ASP A 65 -1.21 9.62 -0.56
CA ASP A 65 -0.64 10.29 -1.73
C ASP A 65 0.33 9.39 -2.49
N SER A 66 0.98 8.45 -1.83
CA SER A 66 1.81 7.44 -2.50
C SER A 66 0.98 6.53 -3.43
N PHE A 67 -0.33 6.38 -3.21
CA PHE A 67 -1.22 5.60 -4.08
C PHE A 67 -2.07 6.48 -5.02
N ASN A 68 -1.95 7.80 -4.94
CA ASN A 68 -2.71 8.72 -5.76
C ASN A 68 -2.09 8.85 -7.17
N HIS A 69 -2.84 8.50 -8.21
CA HIS A 69 -2.40 8.62 -9.63
C HIS A 69 -1.98 10.03 -10.04
N HIS A 70 -2.44 11.05 -9.33
CA HIS A 70 -2.09 12.45 -9.59
C HIS A 70 -0.89 12.94 -8.76
N SER A 71 -0.42 12.14 -7.81
CA SER A 71 0.73 12.49 -6.98
C SER A 71 2.04 12.03 -7.63
N PRO A 72 3.10 12.85 -7.61
CA PRO A 72 4.45 12.40 -7.99
C PRO A 72 4.94 11.19 -7.18
N GLN A 73 4.36 10.95 -6.00
CA GLN A 73 4.74 9.84 -5.13
C GLN A 73 4.23 8.48 -5.64
N SER A 74 3.29 8.41 -6.60
CA SER A 74 2.80 7.15 -7.17
C SER A 74 3.64 6.59 -8.31
N GLN A 75 4.76 7.24 -8.67
CA GLN A 75 5.68 6.79 -9.72
C GLN A 75 6.24 5.38 -9.51
N TRP A 76 6.18 4.84 -8.29
CA TRP A 76 6.56 3.45 -8.03
C TRP A 76 5.70 2.47 -8.84
N LEU A 77 4.43 2.76 -9.12
CA LEU A 77 3.55 1.89 -9.92
C LEU A 77 4.12 1.55 -11.30
N ASP A 78 4.89 2.47 -11.88
CA ASP A 78 5.53 2.33 -13.19
C ASP A 78 6.98 1.81 -13.10
N ALA A 79 7.52 1.60 -11.89
CA ALA A 79 8.92 1.23 -11.72
C ALA A 79 9.18 -0.19 -12.28
N PRO A 80 10.25 -0.37 -13.07
CA PRO A 80 10.53 -1.63 -13.78
C PRO A 80 10.85 -2.80 -12.84
N GLU A 81 11.20 -2.50 -11.60
CA GLU A 81 11.48 -3.47 -10.53
C GLU A 81 10.22 -4.02 -9.84
N ILE A 82 9.06 -3.43 -10.11
CA ILE A 82 7.78 -3.94 -9.63
C ILE A 82 7.37 -5.14 -10.46
N SER A 83 7.08 -6.23 -9.76
CA SER A 83 6.67 -7.46 -10.43
C SER A 83 5.35 -7.25 -11.18
N CYS A 84 5.37 -7.52 -12.49
CA CYS A 84 4.18 -7.59 -13.33
C CYS A 84 3.11 -8.54 -12.76
N GLU A 85 3.48 -9.52 -11.93
CA GLU A 85 2.56 -10.47 -11.27
C GLU A 85 1.54 -9.77 -10.34
N PHE A 86 1.92 -8.62 -9.79
CA PHE A 86 1.09 -7.86 -8.83
C PHE A 86 0.55 -6.55 -9.40
N ARG A 87 0.74 -6.29 -10.71
CA ARG A 87 0.28 -5.05 -11.34
C ARG A 87 -1.21 -4.80 -11.12
N ASP A 88 -2.06 -5.79 -11.35
CA ASP A 88 -3.51 -5.63 -11.19
C ASP A 88 -3.90 -5.31 -9.74
N LEU A 89 -3.22 -5.94 -8.78
CA LEU A 89 -3.44 -5.68 -7.35
C LEU A 89 -2.98 -4.26 -6.99
N ASN A 90 -1.78 -3.86 -7.40
CA ASN A 90 -1.24 -2.53 -7.12
C ASN A 90 -2.10 -1.43 -7.75
N GLN A 91 -2.58 -1.64 -8.98
CA GLN A 91 -3.52 -0.76 -9.65
C GLN A 91 -4.83 -0.64 -8.88
N THR A 92 -5.36 -1.76 -8.36
CA THR A 92 -6.58 -1.76 -7.55
C THR A 92 -6.42 -0.90 -6.29
N LEU A 93 -5.28 -0.98 -5.60
CA LEU A 93 -5.00 -0.15 -4.43
C LEU A 93 -4.91 1.34 -4.81
N ALA A 94 -4.23 1.65 -5.91
CA ALA A 94 -4.07 3.01 -6.41
C ALA A 94 -5.39 3.65 -6.86
N ASP A 95 -6.22 2.90 -7.59
CA ASP A 95 -7.56 3.32 -8.01
C ASP A 95 -8.45 3.60 -6.79
N TYR A 96 -8.37 2.73 -5.77
CA TYR A 96 -9.12 2.92 -4.53
C TYR A 96 -8.73 4.22 -3.82
N ALA A 97 -7.44 4.42 -3.55
CA ALA A 97 -6.95 5.63 -2.89
C ALA A 97 -7.28 6.90 -3.68
N SER A 98 -7.10 6.88 -5.00
CA SER A 98 -7.39 8.03 -5.87
C SER A 98 -8.87 8.40 -5.91
N SER A 99 -9.79 7.48 -5.60
CA SER A 99 -11.23 7.77 -5.51
C SER A 99 -11.65 8.40 -4.17
N HIS A 100 -10.76 8.42 -3.17
CA HIS A 100 -11.01 8.94 -1.82
C HIS A 100 -10.37 10.32 -1.55
N ILE A 101 -9.87 10.98 -2.61
CA ILE A 101 -9.22 12.30 -2.56
C ILE A 101 -10.02 13.28 -3.42
#